data_AF-A0A356IV30-F1
#
_entry.id   AF-A0A356IV30-F1
#
_cell.length_a   1.000
_cell.length_b   1.000
_cell.length_c   1.000
_cell.angle_alpha   90.00
_cell.angle_beta   90.00
_cell.angle_gamma   90.00
#
_symmetry.space_group_name_H-M   'P 1'
#
loop_
_entity.id
_entity.type
_entity.pdbx_description
1 polymer ?
#
loop_
_entity_poly.entity_id
_entity_poly.type
_entity_poly.pdbx_seq_one_letter_code
_entity_poly.pdbx_strand_id
1 'polypeptide(L)'
;MRILKWIGLGLAAILLVVVAALVLIRFIIDPNDFKDQISVLVKDTTGYRLSLQGDLSWSFYPILGFESNQAALAASADLEPFLTVANMALGIRVLPLFSGELQVDQLQIEGVDARFSVDQAGQSNWQVIDGDSAAAAVNPQAPAPSPSPSQATSEEAAGPLPQVSIPLVRVLDAQVHYRDASGDNATDISINVSKLELTNVQAQEPVTVLLEAGLAQSGGATVSLSLQGELLPDLEKQHFLLAPLQINATLDNVLPAPISLDIAAELDIDLPQDQARFTLQQLQTSGVSVQGELVAQGITSQPSYQGRLSSRPIKLPVLFQALA
;
A
#
# COMPACT_ATOMS: atom_id res chain seq x y z
N MET A 1 -15.60 34.54 -40.18
CA MET A 1 -15.56 35.13 -38.82
C MET A 1 -16.84 34.92 -37.99
N ARG A 2 -18.05 34.85 -38.55
CA ARG A 2 -19.29 34.70 -37.75
C ARG A 2 -19.45 33.33 -37.07
N ILE A 3 -19.18 32.23 -37.78
CA ILE A 3 -19.24 30.85 -37.24
C ILE A 3 -18.25 30.61 -36.09
N LEU A 4 -17.04 31.17 -36.17
CA LEU A 4 -16.05 31.06 -35.09
C LEU A 4 -16.50 31.74 -33.79
N LYS A 5 -17.31 32.81 -33.90
CA LYS A 5 -17.90 33.50 -32.74
C LYS A 5 -19.00 32.66 -32.07
N TRP A 6 -19.83 31.96 -32.85
CA TRP A 6 -20.88 31.10 -32.31
C TRP A 6 -20.34 29.79 -31.74
N ILE A 7 -19.29 29.22 -32.34
CA ILE A 7 -18.57 28.08 -31.78
C ILE A 7 -17.86 28.47 -30.48
N GLY A 8 -17.17 29.62 -30.48
CA GLY A 8 -16.54 30.16 -29.27
C GLY A 8 -17.55 30.47 -28.16
N LEU A 9 -18.72 31.01 -28.50
CA LEU A 9 -19.80 31.27 -27.55
C LEU A 9 -20.43 29.99 -27.00
N GLY A 10 -20.59 28.97 -27.85
CA GLY A 10 -21.05 27.65 -27.43
C GLY A 10 -20.06 26.98 -26.48
N LEU A 11 -18.76 27.04 -26.78
CA LEU A 11 -17.70 26.53 -25.89
C LEU A 11 -17.67 27.28 -24.55
N ALA A 12 -17.80 28.61 -24.58
CA ALA A 12 -17.81 29.44 -23.39
C ALA A 12 -19.05 29.16 -22.51
N ALA A 13 -20.21 28.92 -23.12
CA ALA A 13 -21.43 28.55 -22.41
C ALA A 13 -21.31 27.17 -21.75
N ILE A 14 -20.73 26.18 -22.46
CA ILE A 14 -20.47 24.85 -21.91
C ILE A 14 -19.46 24.95 -20.75
N LEU A 15 -18.38 25.71 -20.91
CA LEU A 15 -17.40 25.95 -19.86
C LEU A 15 -18.04 26.61 -18.63
N LEU A 16 -18.92 27.59 -18.83
CA LEU A 16 -19.62 28.27 -17.75
C LEU A 16 -20.57 27.32 -17.00
N VAL A 17 -21.25 26.41 -17.70
CA VAL A 17 -22.08 25.37 -17.08
C VAL A 17 -21.22 24.40 -16.27
N VAL A 18 -20.07 23.99 -16.78
CA VAL A 18 -19.12 23.15 -16.04
C VAL A 18 -18.65 23.88 -14.78
N VAL A 19 -18.19 25.13 -14.88
CA VAL A 19 -17.74 25.92 -13.73
C VAL A 19 -18.88 26.11 -12.71
N ALA A 20 -20.10 26.41 -13.16
CA ALA A 20 -21.25 26.55 -12.27
C ALA A 20 -21.59 25.24 -11.55
N ALA A 21 -21.50 24.10 -12.23
CA ALA A 21 -21.70 22.78 -11.62
C ALA A 21 -20.60 22.47 -10.57
N LEU A 22 -19.33 22.78 -10.86
CA LEU A 22 -18.23 22.62 -9.90
C LEU A 22 -18.45 23.48 -8.64
N VAL A 23 -18.89 24.73 -8.83
CA VAL A 23 -19.23 25.64 -7.71
C VAL A 23 -20.41 25.09 -6.91
N LEU A 24 -21.44 24.54 -7.56
CA LEU A 24 -22.62 24.00 -6.88
C LEU A 24 -22.30 22.75 -6.05
N ILE A 25 -21.46 21.85 -6.57
CA ILE A 25 -20.97 20.66 -5.84
C ILE A 25 -20.24 21.08 -4.56
N ARG A 26 -19.40 22.13 -4.62
CA ARG A 26 -18.69 22.67 -3.45
C ARG A 26 -19.60 23.15 -2.32
N PHE A 27 -20.83 23.57 -2.63
CA PHE A 27 -21.82 24.03 -1.65
C PHE A 27 -22.68 22.90 -1.06
N ILE A 28 -22.77 21.75 -1.73
CA ILE A 28 -23.64 20.64 -1.31
C ILE A 28 -22.88 19.61 -0.45
N ILE A 29 -21.56 19.45 -0.68
CA ILE A 29 -20.73 18.47 0.00
C ILE A 29 -19.51 19.18 0.61
N ASP A 30 -19.41 19.22 1.94
CA ASP A 30 -18.17 19.60 2.62
C ASP A 30 -17.31 18.37 2.86
N PRO A 31 -16.13 18.26 2.23
CA PRO A 31 -15.24 17.13 2.44
C PRO A 31 -14.78 17.00 3.91
N ASN A 32 -14.75 18.11 4.66
CA ASN A 32 -14.21 18.11 6.03
C ASN A 32 -15.08 17.37 7.04
N ASP A 33 -16.37 17.18 6.76
CA ASP A 33 -17.29 16.39 7.60
C ASP A 33 -16.88 14.90 7.70
N PHE A 34 -16.06 14.42 6.77
CA PHE A 34 -15.59 13.04 6.74
C PHE A 34 -14.26 12.83 7.48
N LYS A 35 -13.53 13.90 7.82
CA LYS A 35 -12.20 13.79 8.45
C LYS A 35 -12.27 13.00 9.77
N ASP A 36 -13.23 13.35 10.62
CA ASP A 36 -13.40 12.68 11.91
C ASP A 36 -13.78 11.21 11.75
N GLN A 37 -14.66 10.90 10.79
CA GLN A 37 -15.08 9.53 10.50
C GLN A 37 -13.92 8.67 9.98
N ILE A 38 -13.09 9.23 9.10
CA ILE A 38 -11.89 8.54 8.57
C ILE A 38 -10.88 8.31 9.70
N SER A 39 -10.65 9.31 10.56
CA SER A 39 -9.72 9.18 11.69
C SER A 39 -10.20 8.13 12.71
N VAL A 40 -11.49 8.06 13.00
CA VAL A 40 -12.09 7.01 13.87
C VAL A 40 -11.93 5.64 13.22
N LEU A 41 -12.29 5.50 11.94
CA LEU A 41 -12.18 4.22 11.22
C LEU A 41 -10.74 3.69 11.19
N VAL A 42 -9.75 4.56 10.95
CA VAL A 42 -8.33 4.17 10.98
C VAL A 42 -7.90 3.74 12.37
N LYS A 43 -8.34 4.44 13.42
CA LYS A 43 -8.06 4.06 14.81
C LYS A 43 -8.68 2.71 15.17
N ASP A 44 -9.94 2.50 14.82
CA ASP A 44 -10.66 1.26 15.15
C ASP A 44 -10.12 0.06 14.38
N THR A 45 -9.66 0.27 13.15
CA THR A 45 -9.13 -0.82 12.28
C THR A 45 -7.66 -1.14 12.57
N THR A 46 -6.84 -0.12 12.86
CA THR A 46 -5.37 -0.27 12.91
C THR A 46 -4.75 0.02 14.28
N GLY A 47 -5.50 0.61 15.20
CA GLY A 47 -4.99 1.12 16.48
C GLY A 47 -4.23 2.46 16.37
N TYR A 48 -3.81 2.86 15.17
CA TYR A 48 -3.06 4.09 14.94
C TYR A 48 -3.94 5.33 14.87
N ARG A 49 -3.40 6.47 15.31
CA ARG A 49 -4.09 7.77 15.22
C ARG A 49 -3.72 8.46 13.92
N LEU A 50 -4.70 8.64 13.05
CA LEU A 50 -4.58 9.48 11.86
C LEU A 50 -4.92 10.93 12.18
N SER A 51 -3.96 11.82 11.96
CA SER A 51 -4.15 13.26 11.99
C SER A 51 -4.11 13.82 10.57
N LEU A 52 -5.23 14.43 10.14
CA LEU A 52 -5.34 15.13 8.86
C LEU A 52 -5.19 16.63 9.13
N GLN A 53 -3.95 17.14 9.06
CA GLN A 53 -3.62 18.50 9.47
C GLN A 53 -4.08 19.54 8.43
N GLY A 54 -4.04 19.18 7.13
CA GLY A 54 -4.64 20.00 6.07
C GLY A 54 -6.13 19.77 5.92
N ASP A 55 -6.83 20.77 5.37
CA ASP A 55 -8.25 20.63 5.01
C ASP A 55 -8.42 19.61 3.89
N LEU A 56 -9.51 18.83 3.94
CA LEU A 56 -9.92 18.03 2.79
C LEU A 56 -10.59 18.99 1.80
N SER A 57 -10.04 19.06 0.60
CA SER A 57 -10.48 19.99 -0.43
C SER A 57 -10.84 19.26 -1.71
N TRP A 58 -11.57 19.95 -2.59
CA TRP A 58 -11.89 19.42 -3.90
C TRP A 58 -10.71 19.60 -4.85
N SER A 59 -10.23 18.51 -5.43
CA SER A 59 -9.23 18.52 -6.49
C SER A 59 -9.90 18.38 -7.85
N PHE A 60 -9.50 19.22 -8.80
CA PHE A 60 -10.01 19.18 -10.18
C PHE A 60 -8.94 18.85 -11.23
N TYR A 61 -7.67 18.82 -10.82
CA TYR A 61 -6.51 18.46 -11.63
C TYR A 61 -5.32 18.20 -10.68
N PRO A 62 -4.52 17.12 -10.86
CA PRO A 62 -4.56 16.13 -11.94
C PRO A 62 -5.67 15.07 -11.77
N ILE A 63 -6.20 14.89 -10.56
CA ILE A 63 -7.23 13.91 -10.23
C ILE A 63 -8.50 14.66 -9.83
N LEU A 64 -9.65 14.24 -10.37
CA LEU A 64 -10.96 14.79 -10.00
C LEU A 64 -11.48 14.07 -8.75
N GLY A 65 -11.61 14.77 -7.64
CA GLY A 65 -12.13 14.20 -6.39
C GLY A 65 -11.74 15.00 -5.17
N PHE A 66 -11.25 14.31 -4.13
CA PHE A 66 -10.86 14.93 -2.87
C PHE A 66 -9.34 14.85 -2.68
N GLU A 67 -8.73 15.90 -2.17
CA GLU A 67 -7.32 15.91 -1.79
C GLU A 67 -7.14 16.40 -0.36
N SER A 68 -6.23 15.76 0.36
CA SER A 68 -5.79 16.17 1.68
C SER A 68 -4.28 16.36 1.65
N ASN A 69 -3.84 17.49 2.20
CA ASN A 69 -2.45 17.80 2.39
C ASN A 69 -2.06 17.44 3.83
N GLN A 70 -0.86 16.90 4.02
CA GLN A 70 -0.26 16.66 5.34
C GLN A 70 -1.13 15.73 6.21
N ALA A 71 -1.05 14.44 5.92
CA ALA A 71 -1.56 13.41 6.81
C ALA A 71 -0.40 12.83 7.64
N ALA A 72 -0.67 12.52 8.90
CA ALA A 72 0.30 11.95 9.82
C ALA A 72 -0.32 10.81 10.62
N LEU A 73 0.43 9.73 10.79
CA LEU A 73 0.02 8.53 11.52
C LEU A 73 0.97 8.32 12.70
N ALA A 74 0.41 8.20 13.90
CA ALA A 74 1.15 8.01 15.15
C ALA A 74 0.62 6.81 15.93
N ALA A 75 1.50 6.16 16.69
CA ALA A 75 1.16 5.02 17.55
C ALA A 75 0.35 5.41 18.80
N SER A 76 0.52 6.64 19.30
CA SER A 76 -0.26 7.20 20.40
C SER A 76 -0.29 8.73 20.31
N ALA A 77 -1.03 9.39 21.21
CA ALA A 77 -1.13 10.86 21.26
C ALA A 77 0.22 11.53 21.59
N ASP A 78 1.04 10.86 22.38
CA ASP A 78 2.24 11.41 23.00
C ASP A 78 3.52 11.11 22.19
N LEU A 79 3.39 10.30 21.12
CA LEU A 79 4.50 9.91 20.26
C LEU A 79 4.50 10.74 18.98
N GLU A 80 5.71 11.02 18.47
CA GLU A 80 5.86 11.63 17.15
C GLU A 80 5.28 10.69 16.07
N PRO A 81 4.68 11.24 15.00
CA PRO A 81 4.23 10.43 13.88
C PRO A 81 5.39 9.64 13.26
N PHE A 82 5.23 8.33 13.17
CA PHE A 82 6.20 7.47 12.49
C PHE A 82 5.95 7.42 10.98
N LEU A 83 4.79 7.88 10.51
CA LEU A 83 4.47 7.95 9.08
C LEU A 83 3.80 9.28 8.79
N THR A 84 4.31 9.98 7.77
CA THR A 84 3.72 11.21 7.24
C THR A 84 3.53 11.08 5.75
N VAL A 85 2.55 11.80 5.23
CA VAL A 85 2.19 11.83 3.81
C VAL A 85 2.03 13.29 3.42
N ALA A 86 2.78 13.73 2.40
CA ALA A 86 2.69 15.09 1.91
C ALA A 86 1.33 15.37 1.27
N ASN A 87 0.90 14.52 0.33
CA ASN A 87 -0.36 14.66 -0.38
C ASN A 87 -1.07 13.32 -0.53
N MET A 88 -2.39 13.32 -0.34
CA MET A 88 -3.25 12.18 -0.62
C MET A 88 -4.45 12.65 -1.43
N ALA A 89 -4.71 11.99 -2.56
CA ALA A 89 -5.84 12.29 -3.43
C ALA A 89 -6.70 11.05 -3.65
N LEU A 90 -8.00 11.21 -3.45
CA LEU A 90 -9.03 10.21 -3.72
C LEU A 90 -9.83 10.66 -4.94
N GLY A 91 -9.60 10.01 -6.08
CA GLY A 91 -10.33 10.23 -7.32
C GLY A 91 -11.71 9.58 -7.29
N ILE A 92 -12.70 10.27 -7.84
CA ILE A 92 -14.09 9.82 -7.90
C ILE A 92 -14.61 9.85 -9.33
N ARG A 93 -15.54 8.96 -9.67
CA ARG A 93 -16.17 8.95 -10.99
C ARG A 93 -17.23 10.03 -11.09
N VAL A 94 -17.22 10.81 -12.17
CA VAL A 94 -18.16 11.92 -12.37
C VAL A 94 -19.55 11.45 -12.83
N LEU A 95 -19.63 10.44 -13.71
CA LEU A 95 -20.92 9.99 -14.26
C LEU A 95 -21.91 9.50 -13.19
N PRO A 96 -21.50 8.68 -12.19
CA PRO A 96 -22.41 8.22 -11.14
C PRO A 96 -22.89 9.32 -10.19
N LEU A 97 -22.16 10.44 -10.08
CA LEU A 97 -22.57 11.58 -9.24
C LEU A 97 -23.87 12.22 -9.72
N PHE A 98 -24.19 12.14 -11.02
CA PHE A 98 -25.48 12.60 -11.55
C PHE A 98 -26.67 11.75 -11.03
N SER A 99 -26.40 10.51 -10.64
CA SER A 99 -27.35 9.61 -10.00
C SER A 99 -27.27 9.65 -8.46
N GLY A 100 -26.40 10.48 -7.89
CA GLY A 100 -26.15 10.56 -6.45
C GLY A 100 -25.27 9.45 -5.88
N GLU A 101 -24.59 8.68 -6.73
CA GLU A 101 -23.70 7.59 -6.30
C GLU A 101 -22.24 8.06 -6.26
N LEU A 102 -21.60 7.92 -5.09
CA LEU A 102 -20.16 8.16 -4.94
C LEU A 102 -19.40 6.87 -5.24
N GLN A 103 -18.62 6.86 -6.32
CA GLN A 103 -17.75 5.73 -6.67
C GLN A 103 -16.29 6.19 -6.71
N VAL A 104 -15.44 5.51 -5.92
CA VAL A 104 -13.99 5.73 -5.90
C VAL A 104 -13.37 5.13 -7.17
N ASP A 105 -12.47 5.86 -7.79
CA ASP A 105 -11.77 5.44 -9.02
C ASP A 105 -10.28 5.23 -8.80
N GLN A 106 -9.64 6.12 -8.04
CA GLN A 106 -8.20 6.07 -7.79
C GLN A 106 -7.87 6.56 -6.38
N LEU A 107 -6.86 5.96 -5.75
CA LEU A 107 -6.17 6.49 -4.59
C LEU A 107 -4.72 6.81 -4.99
N GLN A 108 -4.31 8.06 -4.84
CA GLN A 108 -2.92 8.47 -5.01
C GLN A 108 -2.36 9.00 -3.68
N ILE A 109 -1.19 8.51 -3.32
CA ILE A 109 -0.44 8.93 -2.13
C ILE A 109 0.93 9.39 -2.62
N GLU A 110 1.37 10.57 -2.20
CA GLU A 110 2.62 11.16 -2.65
C GLU A 110 3.43 11.70 -1.47
N GLY A 111 4.75 11.47 -1.50
CA GLY A 111 5.66 11.98 -0.49
C GLY A 111 5.46 11.31 0.86
N VAL A 112 5.41 9.98 0.89
CA VAL A 112 5.37 9.23 2.15
C VAL A 112 6.76 9.30 2.81
N ASP A 113 6.82 9.69 4.07
CA ASP A 113 8.03 9.58 4.91
C ASP A 113 7.66 8.73 6.12
N ALA A 114 8.14 7.49 6.12
CA ALA A 114 7.98 6.54 7.21
C ALA A 114 9.32 6.35 7.94
N ARG A 115 9.32 6.58 9.24
CA ARG A 115 10.51 6.49 10.11
C ARG A 115 10.24 5.49 11.22
N PHE A 116 10.82 4.32 11.07
CA PHE A 116 10.78 3.26 12.04
C PHE A 116 12.07 3.27 12.84
N SER A 117 11.98 3.47 14.15
CA SER A 117 13.12 3.43 15.05
C SER A 117 12.88 2.51 16.23
N VAL A 118 13.89 1.70 16.56
CA VAL A 118 13.97 0.91 17.79
C VAL A 118 15.03 1.54 18.70
N ASP A 119 14.67 1.82 19.94
CA ASP A 119 15.58 2.41 20.93
C ASP A 119 16.50 1.36 21.59
N GLN A 120 17.39 1.82 22.48
CA GLN A 120 18.31 0.92 23.20
C GLN A 120 17.60 -0.06 24.15
N ALA A 121 16.37 0.24 24.57
CA ALA A 121 15.53 -0.63 25.37
C ALA A 121 14.73 -1.63 24.52
N GLY A 122 14.88 -1.59 23.19
CA GLY A 122 14.14 -2.43 22.24
C GLY A 122 12.71 -1.95 21.98
N GLN A 123 12.34 -0.74 22.41
CA GLN A 123 11.00 -0.18 22.18
C GLN A 123 10.95 0.48 20.80
N SER A 124 9.87 0.21 20.07
CA SER A 124 9.66 0.76 18.73
C SER A 124 8.69 1.94 18.74
N ASN A 125 8.96 2.97 17.93
CA ASN A 125 8.12 4.17 17.85
C ASN A 125 6.76 3.94 17.15
N TRP A 126 6.57 2.78 16.49
CA TRP A 126 5.31 2.35 15.90
C TRP A 126 4.53 1.37 16.79
N GLN A 127 5.01 1.05 17.99
CA GLN A 127 4.28 0.18 18.89
C GLN A 127 3.05 0.89 19.45
N VAL A 128 1.87 0.42 19.09
CA VAL A 128 0.63 0.85 19.74
C VAL A 128 0.65 0.29 21.16
N ILE A 129 0.80 1.17 22.13
CA ILE A 129 0.70 0.84 23.55
C ILE A 129 -0.78 0.96 23.91
N ASP A 130 -1.42 -0.15 24.25
CA ASP A 130 -2.79 -0.20 24.77
C ASP A 130 -2.86 0.52 26.12
N GLY A 131 -2.90 1.85 26.09
CA GLY A 131 -2.90 2.74 27.26
C GLY A 131 -3.93 3.86 27.20
N ASP A 132 -4.61 4.04 26.06
CA ASP A 132 -5.67 5.06 25.89
C ASP A 132 -7.09 4.54 26.21
N SER A 133 -7.19 3.35 26.78
CA SER A 133 -8.37 2.96 27.56
C SER A 133 -8.26 3.50 28.98
N ALA A 134 -8.31 4.83 29.12
CA ALA A 134 -8.42 5.49 30.42
C ALA A 134 -9.77 6.19 30.54
N ALA A 135 -10.82 5.42 30.84
CA ALA A 135 -11.82 5.75 31.87
C ALA A 135 -12.98 4.73 31.90
N ALA A 136 -12.74 3.57 32.50
CA ALA A 136 -13.79 2.87 33.26
C ALA A 136 -13.13 2.06 34.39
N ALA A 137 -12.43 2.76 35.29
CA ALA A 137 -12.14 2.22 36.60
C ALA A 137 -13.46 2.16 37.40
N VAL A 138 -14.21 1.09 37.21
CA VAL A 138 -15.35 0.77 38.08
C VAL A 138 -14.80 0.12 39.34
N ASN A 139 -14.87 0.89 40.42
CA ASN A 139 -14.62 0.48 41.80
C ASN A 139 -15.39 -0.81 42.15
N PRO A 140 -14.73 -1.93 42.52
CA PRO A 140 -15.42 -3.16 42.89
C PRO A 140 -15.73 -3.17 44.39
N GLN A 141 -16.89 -2.61 44.81
CA GLN A 141 -17.52 -2.95 46.10
C GLN A 141 -19.01 -2.54 46.21
N ALA A 142 -19.87 -3.56 45.98
CA ALA A 142 -21.21 -3.84 46.55
C ALA A 142 -22.45 -2.93 46.28
N PRO A 143 -23.69 -3.46 46.41
CA PRO A 143 -24.29 -4.69 45.89
C PRO A 143 -25.54 -4.43 44.99
N ALA A 144 -26.01 -5.48 44.32
CA ALA A 144 -27.08 -5.52 43.32
C ALA A 144 -28.47 -4.99 43.76
N PRO A 145 -29.30 -4.62 42.78
CA PRO A 145 -30.65 -5.16 42.70
C PRO A 145 -30.92 -5.87 41.36
N SER A 146 -31.55 -7.05 41.47
CA SER A 146 -32.12 -7.83 40.38
C SER A 146 -33.51 -7.27 39.95
N PRO A 147 -34.22 -7.88 38.99
CA PRO A 147 -34.31 -7.41 37.61
C PRO A 147 -35.73 -6.95 37.24
N SER A 148 -35.89 -6.22 36.13
CA SER A 148 -37.18 -6.20 35.42
C SER A 148 -36.96 -6.04 33.92
N PRO A 149 -37.81 -6.71 33.10
CA PRO A 149 -37.44 -7.16 31.77
C PRO A 149 -37.88 -6.16 30.70
N SER A 150 -37.03 -5.92 29.71
CA SER A 150 -37.47 -5.48 28.38
C SER A 150 -36.56 -6.07 27.32
N GLN A 151 -37.08 -7.17 26.77
CA GLN A 151 -37.06 -7.59 25.38
C GLN A 151 -35.88 -7.19 24.50
N ALA A 152 -35.14 -8.23 24.13
CA ALA A 152 -34.27 -8.31 22.97
C ALA A 152 -35.04 -8.04 21.67
N THR A 153 -34.51 -7.13 20.86
CA THR A 153 -34.35 -7.18 19.39
C THR A 153 -33.48 -5.95 19.09
N SER A 154 -32.32 -6.00 18.44
CA SER A 154 -31.97 -6.78 17.27
C SER A 154 -30.46 -6.96 17.22
N GLU A 155 -30.01 -8.14 16.81
CA GLU A 155 -28.73 -8.32 16.14
C GLU A 155 -28.69 -7.35 14.95
N GLU A 156 -27.94 -6.27 15.08
CA GLU A 156 -27.45 -5.55 13.92
C GLU A 156 -26.30 -6.40 13.38
N ALA A 157 -26.68 -7.33 12.49
CA ALA A 157 -25.75 -7.98 11.60
C ALA A 157 -24.84 -6.89 11.05
N ALA A 158 -23.53 -7.02 11.33
CA ALA A 158 -22.52 -6.32 10.58
C ALA A 158 -22.85 -6.56 9.11
N GLY A 159 -23.35 -5.53 8.43
CA GLY A 159 -23.60 -5.59 7.00
C GLY A 159 -22.34 -6.09 6.31
N PRO A 160 -22.45 -6.76 5.15
CA PRO A 160 -21.28 -7.12 4.38
C PRO A 160 -20.40 -5.86 4.27
N LEU A 161 -19.14 -5.98 4.69
CA LEU A 161 -18.16 -4.90 4.58
C LEU A 161 -18.31 -4.29 3.18
N PRO A 162 -18.41 -2.97 3.03
CA PRO A 162 -18.50 -2.37 1.71
C PRO A 162 -17.37 -2.95 0.86
N GLN A 163 -17.70 -3.51 -0.30
CA GLN A 163 -16.71 -3.98 -1.27
C GLN A 163 -15.93 -2.74 -1.71
N VAL A 164 -14.83 -2.46 -1.02
CA VAL A 164 -13.91 -1.39 -1.39
C VAL A 164 -13.17 -1.86 -2.63
N SER A 165 -13.69 -1.51 -3.80
CA SER A 165 -12.97 -1.61 -5.06
C SER A 165 -12.32 -0.26 -5.34
N ILE A 166 -10.99 -0.24 -5.43
CA ILE A 166 -10.23 0.95 -5.81
C ILE A 166 -9.49 0.60 -7.09
N PRO A 167 -10.03 0.93 -8.28
CA PRO A 167 -9.44 0.51 -9.55
C PRO A 167 -7.94 0.81 -9.68
N LEU A 168 -7.47 1.96 -9.18
CA LEU A 168 -6.06 2.32 -9.22
C LEU A 168 -5.55 2.78 -7.85
N VAL A 169 -4.51 2.14 -7.33
CA VAL A 169 -3.78 2.61 -6.15
C VAL A 169 -2.37 2.98 -6.57
N ARG A 170 -1.94 4.20 -6.27
CA ARG A 170 -0.61 4.70 -6.60
C ARG A 170 0.06 5.32 -5.39
N VAL A 171 1.30 4.93 -5.12
CA VAL A 171 2.18 5.59 -4.16
C VAL A 171 3.40 6.11 -4.91
N LEU A 172 3.68 7.40 -4.76
CA LEU A 172 4.80 8.09 -5.39
C LEU A 172 5.73 8.66 -4.33
N ASP A 173 7.03 8.61 -4.61
CA ASP A 173 8.07 9.25 -3.80
C ASP A 173 7.97 8.91 -2.31
N ALA A 174 7.85 7.62 -2.01
CA ALA A 174 7.86 7.13 -0.64
C ALA A 174 9.28 6.88 -0.15
N GLN A 175 9.53 7.19 1.11
CA GLN A 175 10.78 6.96 1.80
C GLN A 175 10.50 6.22 3.10
N VAL A 176 11.25 5.16 3.33
CA VAL A 176 11.19 4.38 4.55
C VAL A 176 12.58 4.36 5.15
N HIS A 177 12.70 4.89 6.36
CA HIS A 177 13.93 4.90 7.13
C HIS A 177 13.75 3.95 8.31
N TYR A 178 14.63 2.96 8.41
CA TYR A 178 14.65 2.03 9.53
C TYR A 178 15.96 2.17 10.28
N ARG A 179 15.86 2.51 11.57
CA ARG A 179 16.99 2.63 12.47
C ARG A 179 16.81 1.72 13.68
N ASP A 180 17.70 0.75 13.83
CA ASP A 180 17.76 -0.10 15.02
C ASP A 180 18.97 0.30 15.86
N ALA A 181 18.73 0.79 17.08
CA ALA A 181 19.78 1.08 18.06
C ALA A 181 19.83 0.02 19.19
N SER A 182 19.10 -1.08 19.03
CA SER A 182 19.14 -2.21 19.95
C SER A 182 20.33 -3.12 19.62
N GLY A 183 21.21 -3.33 20.59
CA GLY A 183 22.45 -4.12 20.43
C GLY A 183 23.69 -3.31 20.01
N ASP A 184 24.82 -4.01 19.85
CA ASP A 184 26.14 -3.40 19.67
C ASP A 184 26.37 -2.77 18.27
N ASN A 185 25.55 -3.12 17.28
CA ASN A 185 25.66 -2.61 15.91
C ASN A 185 24.36 -1.91 15.52
N ALA A 186 24.40 -0.57 15.50
CA ALA A 186 23.27 0.21 15.00
C ALA A 186 23.06 -0.07 13.50
N THR A 187 21.84 -0.42 13.12
CA THR A 187 21.46 -0.64 11.71
C THR A 187 20.72 0.58 11.20
N ASP A 188 21.13 1.11 10.05
CA ASP A 188 20.47 2.24 9.38
C ASP A 188 20.25 1.87 7.91
N ILE A 189 18.99 1.74 7.53
CA ILE A 189 18.55 1.32 6.20
C ILE A 189 17.56 2.35 5.69
N SER A 190 17.84 2.88 4.50
CA SER A 190 16.91 3.74 3.77
C SER A 190 16.39 3.00 2.54
N ILE A 191 15.08 2.93 2.41
CA ILE A 191 14.39 2.41 1.24
C ILE A 191 13.65 3.58 0.60
N ASN A 192 13.95 3.86 -0.66
CA ASN A 192 13.16 4.77 -1.48
C ASN A 192 12.23 3.93 -2.37
N VAL A 193 10.96 4.26 -2.40
CA VAL A 193 9.99 3.68 -3.34
C VAL A 193 9.55 4.82 -4.23
N SER A 194 10.14 4.89 -5.43
CA SER A 194 9.83 5.96 -6.39
C SER A 194 8.41 5.81 -6.92
N LYS A 195 7.97 4.56 -7.16
CA LYS A 195 6.63 4.26 -7.64
C LYS A 195 6.15 2.90 -7.13
N LEU A 196 4.95 2.85 -6.58
CA LEU A 196 4.13 1.64 -6.46
C LEU A 196 2.81 1.93 -7.15
N GLU A 197 2.37 1.03 -8.03
CA GLU A 197 1.11 1.15 -8.75
C GLU A 197 0.42 -0.20 -8.81
N LEU A 198 -0.82 -0.23 -8.35
CA LEU A 198 -1.72 -1.37 -8.42
C LEU A 198 -2.88 -0.97 -9.32
N THR A 199 -3.07 -1.68 -10.43
CA THR A 199 -4.15 -1.43 -11.39
C THR A 199 -5.16 -2.58 -11.33
N ASN A 200 -6.44 -2.25 -11.50
CA ASN A 200 -7.58 -3.14 -11.38
C ASN A 200 -7.67 -3.82 -10.01
N VAL A 201 -7.53 -3.07 -8.91
CA VAL A 201 -7.72 -3.64 -7.55
C VAL A 201 -9.21 -3.92 -7.29
N GLN A 202 -9.68 -4.98 -7.95
CA GLN A 202 -11.03 -5.48 -7.97
C GLN A 202 -10.94 -7.01 -7.87
N ALA A 203 -11.86 -7.62 -7.12
CA ALA A 203 -11.83 -9.04 -6.77
C ALA A 203 -11.93 -10.04 -7.94
N GLN A 204 -12.08 -9.58 -9.20
CA GLN A 204 -12.46 -10.40 -10.35
C GLN A 204 -11.59 -10.19 -11.60
N GLU A 205 -10.66 -9.22 -11.58
CA GLU A 205 -9.77 -8.93 -12.71
C GLU A 205 -8.30 -9.12 -12.28
N PRO A 206 -7.38 -9.40 -13.23
CA PRO A 206 -5.95 -9.41 -12.93
C PRO A 206 -5.49 -8.05 -12.40
N VAL A 207 -4.88 -8.08 -11.20
CA VAL A 207 -4.29 -6.91 -10.57
C VAL A 207 -2.86 -6.75 -11.08
N THR A 208 -2.60 -5.71 -11.87
CA THR A 208 -1.23 -5.40 -12.30
C THR A 208 -0.49 -4.69 -11.18
N VAL A 209 0.72 -5.14 -10.88
CA VAL A 209 1.62 -4.58 -9.87
C VAL A 209 2.86 -4.05 -10.55
N LEU A 210 3.17 -2.78 -10.32
CA LEU A 210 4.43 -2.16 -10.70
C LEU A 210 5.06 -1.56 -9.44
N LEU A 211 6.33 -1.90 -9.19
CA LEU A 211 7.12 -1.36 -8.09
C LEU A 211 8.49 -0.93 -8.61
N GLU A 212 8.88 0.29 -8.28
CA GLU A 212 10.21 0.84 -8.48
C GLU A 212 10.72 1.29 -7.13
N ALA A 213 11.80 0.66 -6.67
CA ALA A 213 12.38 0.90 -5.36
C ALA A 213 13.90 0.90 -5.42
N GLY A 214 14.51 1.62 -4.49
CA GLY A 214 15.93 1.61 -4.19
C GLY A 214 16.14 1.34 -2.71
N LEU A 215 17.18 0.59 -2.37
CA LEU A 215 17.67 0.43 -1.01
C LEU A 215 19.10 0.95 -0.96
N ALA A 216 19.40 1.76 0.05
CA ALA A 216 20.74 2.20 0.35
C ALA A 216 21.03 1.92 1.82
N GLN A 217 22.10 1.18 2.08
CA GLN A 217 22.63 0.98 3.42
C GLN A 217 23.87 1.85 3.61
N SER A 218 23.95 2.56 4.73
CA SER A 218 25.12 3.40 5.04
C SER A 218 26.40 2.55 5.07
N GLY A 219 27.37 2.88 4.22
CA GLY A 219 28.63 2.13 4.10
C GLY A 219 28.49 0.72 3.51
N GLY A 220 27.35 0.39 2.93
CA GLY A 220 27.02 -0.95 2.42
C GLY A 220 26.51 -0.96 0.99
N ALA A 221 25.70 -1.96 0.69
CA ALA A 221 25.12 -2.17 -0.63
C ALA A 221 24.14 -1.06 -1.03
N THR A 222 24.11 -0.75 -2.33
CA THR A 222 22.98 -0.06 -2.95
C THR A 222 22.26 -1.03 -3.88
N VAL A 223 20.94 -1.10 -3.78
CA VAL A 223 20.11 -1.97 -4.62
C VAL A 223 19.09 -1.11 -5.33
N SER A 224 19.03 -1.16 -6.66
CA SER A 224 17.87 -0.67 -7.43
C SER A 224 17.03 -1.85 -7.86
N LEU A 225 15.71 -1.74 -7.74
CA LEU A 225 14.72 -2.79 -8.01
C LEU A 225 13.60 -2.23 -8.87
N SER A 226 13.31 -2.90 -9.99
CA SER A 226 12.06 -2.77 -10.73
C SER A 226 11.35 -4.12 -10.71
N LEU A 227 10.10 -4.13 -10.30
CA LEU A 227 9.24 -5.31 -10.26
C LEU A 227 7.96 -5.02 -11.03
N GLN A 228 7.59 -5.95 -11.89
CA GLN A 228 6.35 -5.95 -12.65
C GLN A 228 5.70 -7.32 -12.55
N GLY A 229 4.39 -7.37 -12.30
CA GLY A 229 3.67 -8.63 -12.40
C GLY A 229 2.17 -8.49 -12.42
N GLU A 230 1.49 -9.62 -12.63
CA GLU A 230 0.03 -9.70 -12.66
C GLU A 230 -0.44 -10.73 -11.64
N LEU A 231 -1.24 -10.29 -10.67
CA LEU A 231 -1.88 -11.13 -9.67
C LEU A 231 -3.29 -11.47 -10.14
N LEU A 232 -3.57 -12.76 -10.30
CA LEU A 232 -4.87 -13.32 -10.64
C LEU A 232 -5.44 -13.99 -9.39
N PRO A 233 -6.34 -13.32 -8.66
CA PRO A 233 -7.04 -13.91 -7.52
C PRO A 233 -8.24 -14.74 -7.99
N ASP A 234 -8.34 -15.99 -7.54
CA ASP A 234 -9.56 -16.80 -7.58
C ASP A 234 -10.06 -16.91 -6.13
N LEU A 235 -10.91 -15.96 -5.72
CA LEU A 235 -11.41 -15.89 -4.35
C LEU A 235 -12.35 -17.05 -3.98
N GLU A 236 -13.03 -17.66 -4.97
CA GLU A 236 -13.89 -18.82 -4.74
C GLU A 236 -13.06 -20.05 -4.39
N LYS A 237 -11.93 -20.25 -5.09
CA LYS A 237 -11.01 -21.34 -4.83
C LYS A 237 -9.92 -21.01 -3.81
N GLN A 238 -9.84 -19.75 -3.35
CA GLN A 238 -8.76 -19.25 -2.51
C GLN A 238 -7.37 -19.55 -3.10
N HIS A 239 -7.28 -19.39 -4.43
CA HIS A 239 -6.10 -19.66 -5.24
C HIS A 239 -5.58 -18.35 -5.84
N PHE A 240 -4.29 -18.08 -5.69
CA PHE A 240 -3.69 -16.82 -6.13
C PHE A 240 -2.49 -17.11 -7.03
N LEU A 241 -2.53 -16.61 -8.26
CA LEU A 241 -1.44 -16.76 -9.22
C LEU A 241 -0.81 -15.41 -9.52
N LEU A 242 0.48 -15.24 -9.24
CA LEU A 242 1.27 -14.09 -9.66
C LEU A 242 2.14 -14.51 -10.85
N ALA A 243 1.65 -14.23 -12.06
CA ALA A 243 2.29 -14.61 -13.31
C ALA A 243 1.87 -13.67 -14.46
N PRO A 244 2.81 -13.10 -15.23
CA PRO A 244 4.26 -13.19 -15.04
C PRO A 244 4.72 -12.38 -13.83
N LEU A 245 5.85 -12.74 -13.24
CA LEU A 245 6.61 -11.90 -12.31
C LEU A 245 7.99 -11.61 -12.91
N GLN A 246 8.23 -10.35 -13.23
CA GLN A 246 9.50 -9.85 -13.74
C GLN A 246 10.15 -8.97 -12.69
N ILE A 247 11.41 -9.25 -12.37
CA ILE A 247 12.19 -8.45 -11.43
C ILE A 247 13.53 -8.15 -12.07
N ASN A 248 13.83 -6.87 -12.24
CA ASN A 248 15.16 -6.38 -12.59
C ASN A 248 15.77 -5.75 -11.33
N ALA A 249 16.92 -6.25 -10.89
CA ALA A 249 17.64 -5.67 -9.78
C ALA A 249 19.08 -5.38 -10.16
N THR A 250 19.65 -4.29 -9.65
CA THR A 250 21.09 -4.02 -9.74
C THR A 250 21.62 -3.81 -8.34
N LEU A 251 22.64 -4.59 -7.99
CA LEU A 251 23.39 -4.49 -6.75
C LEU A 251 24.72 -3.79 -7.04
N ASP A 252 24.96 -2.69 -6.34
CA ASP A 252 26.15 -1.86 -6.48
C ASP A 252 26.82 -1.64 -5.11
N ASN A 253 28.06 -1.16 -5.12
CA ASN A 253 28.87 -0.83 -3.95
C ASN A 253 29.22 -2.03 -3.03
N VAL A 254 29.11 -3.26 -3.55
CA VAL A 254 29.54 -4.50 -2.87
C VAL A 254 30.75 -5.13 -3.56
N LEU A 255 30.86 -4.96 -4.88
CA LEU A 255 31.94 -5.48 -5.73
C LEU A 255 32.47 -4.35 -6.62
N PRO A 256 33.66 -4.51 -7.24
CA PRO A 256 34.22 -3.49 -8.14
C PRO A 256 33.31 -3.15 -9.34
N ALA A 257 32.50 -4.12 -9.78
CA ALA A 257 31.51 -3.95 -10.84
C ALA A 257 30.08 -4.24 -10.31
N PRO A 258 29.06 -3.49 -10.75
CA PRO A 258 27.67 -3.76 -10.40
C PRO A 258 27.21 -5.14 -10.89
N ILE A 259 26.37 -5.81 -10.11
CA ILE A 259 25.70 -7.05 -10.50
C ILE A 259 24.26 -6.73 -10.89
N SER A 260 23.91 -6.99 -12.15
CA SER A 260 22.51 -7.00 -12.58
C SER A 260 21.90 -8.41 -12.49
N LEU A 261 20.65 -8.46 -12.08
CA LEU A 261 19.82 -9.64 -11.92
C LEU A 261 18.53 -9.42 -12.73
N ASP A 262 18.27 -10.32 -13.68
CA ASP A 262 17.02 -10.36 -14.43
C ASP A 262 16.29 -11.65 -14.07
N ILE A 263 15.15 -11.52 -13.42
CA ILE A 263 14.37 -12.63 -12.87
C ILE A 263 13.02 -12.67 -13.58
N ALA A 264 12.70 -13.81 -14.16
CA ALA A 264 11.37 -14.19 -14.60
C ALA A 264 10.90 -15.37 -13.75
N ALA A 265 9.79 -15.18 -13.05
CA ALA A 265 9.24 -16.16 -12.13
C ALA A 265 7.72 -16.18 -12.16
N GLU A 266 7.16 -17.14 -11.46
CA GLU A 266 5.74 -17.25 -11.14
C GLU A 266 5.61 -17.69 -9.69
N LEU A 267 4.56 -17.22 -9.02
CA LEU A 267 4.18 -17.65 -7.69
C LEU A 267 2.72 -18.08 -7.69
N ASP A 268 2.47 -19.33 -7.33
CA ASP A 268 1.14 -19.94 -7.26
C ASP A 268 0.88 -20.30 -5.78
N ILE A 269 -0.21 -19.81 -5.19
CA ILE A 269 -0.58 -20.04 -3.79
C ILE A 269 -1.97 -20.65 -3.73
N ASP A 270 -2.06 -21.92 -3.33
CA ASP A 270 -3.31 -22.69 -3.15
C ASP A 270 -3.54 -22.87 -1.64
N LEU A 271 -4.41 -22.03 -1.06
CA LEU A 271 -4.71 -22.06 0.38
C LEU A 271 -5.45 -23.34 0.80
N PRO A 272 -6.42 -23.89 0.04
CA PRO A 272 -7.05 -25.17 0.38
C PRO A 272 -6.07 -26.33 0.47
N GLN A 273 -5.02 -26.31 -0.35
CA GLN A 273 -3.92 -27.29 -0.26
C GLN A 273 -2.82 -26.87 0.73
N ASP A 274 -2.92 -25.71 1.37
CA ASP A 274 -1.90 -25.13 2.24
C ASP A 274 -0.50 -25.16 1.59
N GLN A 275 -0.45 -24.82 0.29
CA GLN A 275 0.73 -24.93 -0.57
C GLN A 275 1.02 -23.60 -1.27
N ALA A 276 2.30 -23.30 -1.45
CA ALA A 276 2.78 -22.30 -2.40
C ALA A 276 3.85 -22.90 -3.30
N ARG A 277 3.80 -22.62 -4.60
CA ARG A 277 4.82 -23.00 -5.58
C ARG A 277 5.44 -21.75 -6.20
N PHE A 278 6.74 -21.59 -6.03
CA PHE A 278 7.54 -20.60 -6.71
C PHE A 278 8.30 -21.26 -7.86
N THR A 279 8.02 -20.82 -9.08
CA THR A 279 8.69 -21.30 -10.29
C THR A 279 9.65 -20.22 -10.78
N LEU A 280 10.95 -20.48 -10.67
CA LEU A 280 11.97 -19.63 -11.28
C LEU A 280 12.17 -20.08 -12.73
N GLN A 281 11.47 -19.43 -13.66
CA GLN A 281 11.64 -19.71 -15.08
C GLN A 281 13.05 -19.37 -15.52
N GLN A 282 13.55 -18.22 -15.07
CA GLN A 282 14.87 -17.76 -15.40
C GLN A 282 15.37 -16.72 -14.40
N LEU A 283 16.59 -16.92 -13.91
CA LEU A 283 17.43 -15.91 -13.30
C LEU A 283 18.66 -15.76 -14.20
N GLN A 284 18.88 -14.57 -14.75
CA GLN A 284 20.11 -14.23 -15.48
C GLN A 284 20.93 -13.24 -14.68
N THR A 285 22.24 -13.44 -14.69
CA THR A 285 23.25 -12.49 -14.24
C THR A 285 24.51 -12.70 -15.08
N SER A 286 25.61 -12.01 -14.79
CA SER A 286 26.90 -12.00 -15.52
C SER A 286 27.40 -13.38 -15.97
N GLY A 287 26.88 -13.88 -17.09
CA GLY A 287 27.19 -15.19 -17.67
C GLY A 287 26.57 -16.42 -16.98
N VAL A 288 25.69 -16.23 -16.00
CA VAL A 288 25.04 -17.34 -15.26
C VAL A 288 23.54 -17.31 -15.52
N SER A 289 22.97 -18.46 -15.83
CA SER A 289 21.53 -18.64 -15.94
C SER A 289 21.07 -19.80 -15.07
N VAL A 290 20.10 -19.53 -14.21
CA VAL A 290 19.52 -20.47 -13.25
C VAL A 290 18.02 -20.58 -13.51
N GLN A 291 17.49 -21.78 -13.33
CA GLN A 291 16.06 -22.06 -13.34
C GLN A 291 15.77 -23.03 -12.19
N GLY A 292 14.55 -23.03 -11.68
CA GLY A 292 14.22 -23.87 -10.56
C GLY A 292 12.76 -23.81 -10.15
N GLU A 293 12.47 -24.58 -9.13
CA GLU A 293 11.15 -24.68 -8.55
C GLU A 293 11.30 -24.92 -7.05
N LEU A 294 10.49 -24.23 -6.27
CA LEU A 294 10.39 -24.37 -4.83
C LEU A 294 8.92 -24.54 -4.48
N VAL A 295 8.58 -25.62 -3.80
CA VAL A 295 7.26 -25.90 -3.25
C VAL A 295 7.34 -25.79 -1.73
N ALA A 296 6.52 -24.92 -1.16
CA ALA A 296 6.28 -24.81 0.26
C ALA A 296 4.95 -25.48 0.59
N GLN A 297 4.93 -26.33 1.61
CA GLN A 297 3.75 -27.03 2.10
C GLN A 297 3.58 -26.75 3.59
N GLY A 298 2.35 -26.51 4.06
CA GLY A 298 2.13 -26.10 5.46
C GLY A 298 2.24 -24.59 5.67
N ILE A 299 1.96 -23.76 4.66
CA ILE A 299 2.30 -22.32 4.66
C ILE A 299 1.56 -21.50 5.74
N THR A 300 0.40 -21.96 6.20
CA THR A 300 -0.38 -21.33 7.28
C THR A 300 -0.08 -21.89 8.67
N SER A 301 0.78 -22.93 8.75
CA SER A 301 1.13 -23.62 10.00
C SER A 301 2.66 -23.66 10.19
N GLN A 302 3.29 -24.79 9.89
CA GLN A 302 4.74 -24.95 9.95
C GLN A 302 5.27 -25.34 8.57
N PRO A 303 5.75 -24.38 7.79
CA PRO A 303 6.07 -24.63 6.39
C PRO A 303 7.28 -25.56 6.25
N SER A 304 7.14 -26.53 5.36
CA SER A 304 8.20 -27.39 4.84
C SER A 304 8.49 -27.03 3.39
N TYR A 305 9.75 -27.09 2.99
CA TYR A 305 10.19 -26.62 1.68
C TYR A 305 10.90 -27.73 0.92
N GLN A 306 10.51 -27.93 -0.32
CA GLN A 306 11.18 -28.85 -1.24
C GLN A 306 11.37 -28.16 -2.58
N GLY A 307 12.55 -28.31 -3.18
CA GLY A 307 12.80 -27.65 -4.45
C GLY A 307 14.00 -28.21 -5.18
N ARG A 308 14.16 -27.73 -6.41
CA ARG A 308 15.30 -28.02 -7.27
C ARG A 308 15.76 -26.75 -7.95
N LEU A 309 17.08 -26.60 -8.05
CA LEU A 309 17.72 -25.54 -8.81
C LEU A 309 18.63 -26.20 -9.83
N SER A 310 18.63 -25.66 -11.03
CA SER A 310 19.51 -26.10 -12.11
C SER A 310 20.10 -24.87 -12.78
N SER A 311 21.37 -24.95 -13.14
CA SER A 311 22.07 -23.88 -13.84
C SER A 311 22.69 -24.43 -15.11
N ARG A 312 22.86 -23.57 -16.11
CA ARG A 312 23.75 -23.90 -17.23
C ARG A 312 25.20 -23.97 -16.71
N PRO A 313 26.08 -24.76 -17.36
CA PRO A 313 27.48 -24.86 -16.96
C PRO A 313 28.12 -23.48 -16.80
N ILE A 314 28.58 -23.17 -15.58
CA ILE A 314 29.16 -21.87 -15.25
C ILE A 314 30.60 -21.84 -15.71
N LYS A 315 30.95 -20.89 -16.58
CA LYS A 315 32.35 -20.65 -16.98
C LYS A 315 33.04 -19.82 -15.90
N LEU A 316 33.67 -20.49 -14.93
CA LEU A 316 34.37 -19.87 -13.80
C LEU A 316 35.31 -18.71 -14.20
N PRO A 317 36.12 -18.78 -15.28
CA PRO A 317 36.99 -17.66 -15.66
C PRO A 317 36.23 -16.39 -16.03
N VAL A 318 35.04 -16.53 -16.65
CA VAL A 318 34.18 -15.39 -17.01
C VAL A 318 33.54 -14.80 -15.77
N LEU A 319 33.09 -15.66 -14.84
CA LEU A 319 32.55 -15.23 -13.55
C LEU A 319 33.60 -14.47 -12.73
N PHE A 320 34.84 -14.97 -12.66
CA PHE A 320 35.92 -14.28 -11.94
C PHE A 320 36.31 -12.95 -12.57
N GLN A 321 36.29 -12.82 -13.90
CA GLN A 321 36.49 -11.53 -14.56
C GLN A 321 35.37 -10.53 -14.28
N ALA A 322 34.14 -10.99 -14.06
CA ALA A 322 33.01 -10.12 -13.71
C ALA A 322 33.02 -9.70 -12.23
N LEU A 323 33.75 -10.41 -11.37
CA LEU A 323 33.85 -10.16 -9.93
C LEU A 323 35.14 -9.44 -9.50
N ALA A 324 36.13 -9.33 -10.40
CA ALA A 324 37.45 -8.73 -10.18
C ALA A 324 37.51 -7.28 -10.67
#